data_AF-A0A3D3FM97-F1
#
_entry.id   AF-A0A3D3FM97-F1
#
_cell.length_a   1.000
_cell.length_b   1.000
_cell.length_c   1.000
_cell.angle_alpha   90.00
_cell.angle_beta   90.00
_cell.angle_gamma   90.00
#
_symmetry.space_group_name_H-M   'P 1'
#
loop_
_entity.id
_entity.type
_entity.pdbx_description
1 polymer ?
#
loop_
_entity_poly.entity_id
_entity_poly.type
_entity_poly.pdbx_seq_one_letter_code
_entity_poly.pdbx_strand_id
1 'polypeptide(L)'
;MQDEEQGGRAEPHQIEDERHGCLHERISSHDDRCAAILVMERLYIRQPRYILSERMTHRNITTSMKKTRKLAIPENPPAKSEDDRLMDRLLASGKIASLIKGAGIFIRDYTSDAYVPSTFWKELGYAADDLRGDKWKDIVHPDDRQLVEGFDRLLARGEADSWNGTFRLKGTDGAYRQVSHKALVLERTAEGTPSLFVGWDVDVTAFREREAALSAKYEDLESKFLRSEELRAAEAILTSELDPVRAAERVLVQAERVVSYDAAAVWTLEDGELFRIAGIGFDIVSPGRRGNPVADVPGRERDRVLPFVSARTPKPFLSRLEVPLMIRDRVIGYLVFYSRNRNAYANEDVASSMLFAEHAGMVLSNALKFQASEREAATDWLTGLPTRRAFMSRAARLCADLPVESRLAVLMIDIDWFKHVNDQYGHCVGDEALVAVSSACREALRSEDLICRYGGEEIVVMLPGADERTALAAAERVRVRIVELRLPSQPDLRLTVSVGVDSGMGTDDFREIISRADEALYMAKESGRNRCELR
;
A
#
# COMPACT_ATOMS: atom_id res chain seq x y z
N MET A 1 -81.03 15.57 -18.98
CA MET A 1 -80.42 15.27 -20.28
C MET A 1 -79.20 14.41 -19.95
N GLN A 2 -79.43 13.11 -19.75
CA GLN A 2 -79.24 12.03 -20.75
C GLN A 2 -77.76 11.88 -21.14
N ASP A 3 -77.05 10.75 -21.02
CA ASP A 3 -77.34 9.38 -20.55
C ASP A 3 -75.98 8.69 -20.24
N GLU A 4 -75.98 7.76 -19.26
CA GLU A 4 -75.35 6.41 -19.19
C GLU A 4 -73.86 6.18 -19.58
N GLU A 5 -73.03 5.29 -18.99
CA GLU A 5 -73.18 4.23 -17.99
C GLU A 5 -71.78 3.75 -17.49
N GLN A 6 -71.70 3.41 -16.19
CA GLN A 6 -70.97 2.32 -15.47
C GLN A 6 -69.67 1.72 -16.06
N GLY A 7 -68.52 1.70 -15.35
CA GLY A 7 -68.14 0.79 -14.24
C GLY A 7 -66.83 0.06 -14.64
N GLY A 8 -65.89 -0.43 -13.85
CA GLY A 8 -65.59 -0.48 -12.43
C GLY A 8 -64.40 -1.46 -12.24
N ARG A 9 -63.32 -0.99 -11.58
CA ARG A 9 -62.27 -1.71 -10.80
C ARG A 9 -61.36 -2.83 -11.37
N ALA A 10 -60.08 -2.66 -10.97
CA ALA A 10 -59.09 -3.63 -10.42
C ALA A 10 -57.93 -4.13 -11.30
N GLU A 11 -56.70 -3.85 -10.82
CA GLU A 11 -55.41 -4.52 -11.08
C GLU A 11 -55.42 -6.01 -10.62
N PRO A 12 -54.38 -6.91 -10.78
CA PRO A 12 -52.94 -6.64 -10.95
C PRO A 12 -52.04 -7.70 -11.70
N HIS A 13 -50.73 -7.40 -11.74
CA HIS A 13 -49.54 -8.30 -11.68
C HIS A 13 -49.17 -9.33 -12.79
N GLN A 14 -47.95 -9.12 -13.31
CA GLN A 14 -46.78 -10.03 -13.38
C GLN A 14 -46.57 -11.12 -14.47
N ILE A 15 -45.37 -11.03 -15.07
CA ILE A 15 -44.33 -12.06 -15.28
C ILE A 15 -44.29 -12.86 -16.62
N GLU A 16 -43.04 -13.06 -17.05
CA GLU A 16 -42.46 -14.08 -17.95
C GLU A 16 -42.54 -13.89 -19.47
N ASP A 17 -41.63 -14.42 -20.29
CA ASP A 17 -40.17 -14.58 -20.35
C ASP A 17 -39.91 -15.20 -21.75
N GLU A 18 -38.69 -15.07 -22.23
CA GLU A 18 -38.03 -15.93 -23.22
C GLU A 18 -38.08 -15.65 -24.75
N ARG A 19 -36.92 -15.12 -25.18
CA ARG A 19 -35.98 -15.63 -26.21
C ARG A 19 -36.41 -15.76 -27.69
N HIS A 20 -35.73 -14.98 -28.54
CA HIS A 20 -34.66 -15.41 -29.49
C HIS A 20 -34.54 -14.38 -30.63
N GLY A 21 -33.32 -13.94 -30.96
CA GLY A 21 -33.10 -13.15 -32.18
C GLY A 21 -31.83 -12.31 -32.17
N CYS A 22 -30.71 -12.96 -32.49
CA CYS A 22 -29.38 -12.40 -32.71
C CYS A 22 -29.37 -11.24 -33.73
N LEU A 23 -28.68 -10.13 -33.43
CA LEU A 23 -27.85 -9.43 -34.42
C LEU A 23 -26.84 -8.48 -33.76
N HIS A 24 -25.62 -8.62 -34.23
CA HIS A 24 -24.38 -7.99 -33.81
C HIS A 24 -24.35 -6.45 -33.89
N GLU A 25 -23.36 -5.94 -33.14
CA GLU A 25 -22.40 -4.90 -33.52
C GLU A 25 -22.55 -3.50 -32.90
N ARG A 26 -21.94 -3.32 -31.72
CA ARG A 26 -20.90 -2.31 -31.39
C ARG A 26 -20.57 -2.38 -29.89
N ILE A 27 -19.56 -3.18 -29.55
CA ILE A 27 -19.01 -3.26 -28.18
C ILE A 27 -18.01 -2.13 -27.97
N SER A 28 -18.25 -1.40 -26.89
CA SER A 28 -17.41 -0.40 -26.26
C SER A 28 -16.12 -1.01 -25.70
N SER A 29 -14.98 -0.39 -26.00
CA SER A 29 -13.71 -0.67 -25.33
C SER A 29 -13.69 -0.07 -23.93
N HIS A 30 -14.15 -0.85 -22.96
CA HIS A 30 -14.00 -0.58 -21.52
C HIS A 30 -13.97 -1.92 -20.77
N ASP A 31 -12.99 -2.77 -21.09
CA ASP A 31 -12.58 -3.91 -20.27
C ASP A 31 -11.29 -4.49 -20.84
N ASP A 32 -10.13 -4.13 -20.26
CA ASP A 32 -8.85 -4.84 -20.45
C ASP A 32 -7.76 -4.39 -19.46
N ARG A 33 -8.12 -4.22 -18.17
CA ARG A 33 -7.12 -3.97 -17.09
C ARG A 33 -7.27 -4.83 -15.83
N CYS A 34 -8.15 -5.83 -15.80
CA CYS A 34 -8.34 -6.69 -14.62
C CYS A 34 -8.18 -8.21 -14.84
N ALA A 35 -7.66 -8.67 -15.98
CA ALA A 35 -7.47 -10.09 -16.25
C ALA A 35 -5.97 -10.47 -16.38
N ALA A 36 -5.24 -10.52 -15.25
CA ALA A 36 -3.94 -11.22 -15.17
C ALA A 36 -3.47 -11.52 -13.71
N ILE A 37 -4.37 -11.73 -12.75
CA ILE A 37 -3.98 -12.06 -11.35
C ILE A 37 -4.54 -13.41 -10.84
N LEU A 38 -5.31 -14.16 -11.63
CA LEU A 38 -5.89 -15.44 -11.16
C LEU A 38 -5.81 -16.55 -12.21
N VAL A 39 -4.61 -17.09 -12.46
CA VAL A 39 -4.33 -18.54 -12.65
C VAL A 39 -2.83 -18.71 -12.46
N MET A 40 -2.43 -19.54 -11.47
CA MET A 40 -1.11 -20.18 -11.21
C MET A 40 -0.68 -20.17 -9.73
N GLU A 41 -1.61 -19.95 -8.79
CA GLU A 41 -1.52 -20.54 -7.45
C GLU A 41 -2.15 -21.95 -7.47
N ARG A 42 -1.34 -22.96 -7.81
CA ARG A 42 -1.41 -24.36 -7.36
C ARG A 42 -0.58 -25.22 -8.30
N LEU A 43 0.69 -25.38 -7.98
CA LEU A 43 1.42 -26.65 -7.99
C LEU A 43 2.90 -26.36 -7.69
N TYR A 44 3.45 -27.10 -6.72
CA TYR A 44 4.86 -27.14 -6.26
C TYR A 44 5.17 -26.52 -4.88
N ILE A 45 4.53 -27.07 -3.84
CA ILE A 45 5.20 -27.38 -2.58
C ILE A 45 5.22 -28.90 -2.43
N ARG A 46 6.40 -29.52 -2.60
CA ARG A 46 6.88 -30.67 -1.82
C ARG A 46 8.36 -30.93 -2.11
N GLN A 47 9.20 -30.29 -1.30
CA GLN A 47 10.55 -30.75 -0.95
C GLN A 47 10.44 -32.06 -0.12
N PRO A 48 11.51 -32.89 -0.06
CA PRO A 48 12.47 -32.69 1.04
C PRO A 48 13.96 -32.85 0.63
N ARG A 49 14.74 -31.83 0.99
CA ARG A 49 16.03 -31.81 1.71
C ARG A 49 17.03 -32.97 1.47
N TYR A 50 18.26 -32.61 1.10
CA TYR A 50 19.44 -32.96 1.90
C TYR A 50 20.49 -31.83 1.89
N ILE A 51 21.04 -31.62 3.09
CA ILE A 51 22.08 -30.69 3.51
C ILE A 51 23.45 -31.23 3.09
N LEU A 52 24.40 -30.36 2.72
CA LEU A 52 25.75 -30.28 3.33
C LEU A 52 26.61 -29.18 2.69
N SER A 53 26.99 -28.25 3.56
CA SER A 53 28.21 -27.45 3.50
C SER A 53 29.45 -28.33 3.44
N GLU A 54 30.50 -27.91 2.72
CA GLU A 54 31.82 -27.61 3.31
C GLU A 54 32.88 -27.23 2.26
N ARG A 55 33.71 -26.26 2.65
CA ARG A 55 35.04 -26.00 2.10
C ARG A 55 35.93 -27.22 2.33
N MET A 56 36.76 -27.64 1.35
CA MET A 56 38.18 -27.96 1.58
C MET A 56 38.93 -28.36 0.29
N THR A 57 40.00 -27.59 0.03
CA THR A 57 41.39 -27.98 -0.36
C THR A 57 41.71 -28.97 -1.49
N HIS A 58 42.58 -28.47 -2.39
CA HIS A 58 43.67 -29.17 -3.09
C HIS A 58 44.18 -30.50 -2.47
N ARG A 59 44.25 -31.58 -3.26
CA ARG A 59 45.48 -32.27 -3.75
C ARG A 59 45.21 -33.71 -4.23
N ASN A 60 45.92 -34.06 -5.30
CA ASN A 60 46.46 -35.37 -5.69
C ASN A 60 45.50 -36.54 -5.98
N ILE A 61 45.40 -36.95 -7.26
CA ILE A 61 45.68 -38.33 -7.68
C ILE A 61 46.41 -38.31 -9.03
N THR A 62 47.73 -38.49 -9.00
CA THR A 62 48.49 -39.14 -10.08
C THR A 62 48.58 -40.64 -9.77
N THR A 63 48.62 -41.44 -10.84
CA THR A 63 49.35 -42.73 -11.03
C THR A 63 48.50 -43.97 -11.31
N SER A 64 48.92 -44.66 -12.38
CA SER A 64 48.72 -46.08 -12.75
C SER A 64 47.50 -46.33 -13.67
N MET A 65 47.65 -46.75 -14.93
CA MET A 65 48.35 -47.97 -15.34
C MET A 65 48.81 -47.93 -16.81
N LYS A 66 50.11 -48.19 -17.03
CA LYS A 66 50.60 -48.86 -18.24
C LYS A 66 50.12 -50.31 -18.20
N LYS A 67 49.48 -50.79 -19.27
CA LYS A 67 49.60 -52.19 -19.71
C LYS A 67 49.40 -52.27 -21.22
N THR A 68 50.53 -52.29 -21.91
CA THR A 68 50.68 -52.71 -23.30
C THR A 68 50.22 -54.15 -23.43
N ARG A 69 49.15 -54.40 -24.19
CA ARG A 69 48.81 -55.75 -24.67
C ARG A 69 48.77 -55.68 -26.20
N LYS A 70 49.76 -56.30 -26.83
CA LYS A 70 49.72 -56.62 -28.27
C LYS A 70 48.44 -57.44 -28.51
N LEU A 71 47.45 -56.84 -29.15
CA LEU A 71 46.35 -57.57 -29.77
C LEU A 71 46.64 -57.61 -31.27
N ALA A 72 46.66 -58.82 -31.82
CA ALA A 72 46.83 -59.09 -33.23
C ALA A 72 45.77 -58.35 -34.05
N ILE A 73 46.18 -57.81 -35.20
CA ILE A 73 45.29 -57.27 -36.23
C ILE A 73 44.46 -58.45 -36.77
N PRO A 74 43.12 -58.45 -36.65
CA PRO A 74 42.30 -59.43 -37.36
C PRO A 74 42.37 -59.09 -38.86
N GLU A 75 42.72 -60.05 -39.71
CA GLU A 75 42.80 -59.91 -41.17
C GLU A 75 41.45 -59.72 -41.88
N ASN A 76 40.39 -59.31 -41.16
CA ASN A 76 39.14 -58.82 -41.73
C ASN A 76 38.44 -57.87 -40.74
N PRO A 77 37.94 -56.69 -41.18
CA PRO A 77 37.21 -55.78 -40.31
C PRO A 77 35.93 -56.46 -39.79
N PRO A 78 35.53 -56.26 -38.52
CA PRO A 78 34.29 -56.81 -38.00
C PRO A 78 33.10 -56.26 -38.81
N ALA A 79 32.13 -57.12 -39.11
CA ALA A 79 30.92 -56.70 -39.81
C ALA A 79 30.25 -55.56 -39.02
N LYS A 80 30.07 -54.39 -39.66
CA LYS A 80 29.45 -53.20 -39.06
C LYS A 80 28.18 -53.57 -38.30
N SER A 81 28.07 -53.12 -37.06
CA SER A 81 26.88 -53.33 -36.21
C SER A 81 25.64 -52.72 -36.86
N GLU A 82 24.45 -53.11 -36.41
CA GLU A 82 23.20 -52.55 -36.94
C GLU A 82 23.14 -51.03 -36.72
N ASP A 83 23.67 -50.56 -35.59
CA ASP A 83 23.85 -49.14 -35.26
C ASP A 83 24.83 -48.44 -36.22
N ASP A 84 25.96 -49.07 -36.55
CA ASP A 84 26.93 -48.51 -37.51
C ASP A 84 26.33 -48.40 -38.92
N ARG A 85 25.55 -49.40 -39.35
CA ARG A 85 24.86 -49.38 -40.66
C ARG A 85 23.76 -48.34 -40.71
N LEU A 86 23.05 -48.15 -39.61
CA LEU A 86 22.04 -47.10 -39.46
C LEU A 86 22.71 -45.72 -39.53
N MET A 87 23.83 -45.54 -38.82
CA MET A 87 24.62 -44.30 -38.83
C MET A 87 25.20 -44.00 -40.21
N ASP A 88 25.74 -45.01 -40.92
CA ASP A 88 26.22 -44.86 -42.29
C ASP A 88 25.11 -44.39 -43.25
N ARG A 89 23.91 -44.99 -43.16
CA ARG A 89 22.73 -44.56 -43.94
C ARG A 89 22.28 -43.14 -43.61
N LEU A 90 22.40 -42.77 -42.33
CA LEU A 90 22.06 -41.45 -41.82
C LEU A 90 23.05 -40.41 -42.38
N LEU A 91 24.35 -40.66 -42.28
CA LEU A 91 25.40 -39.79 -42.81
C LEU A 91 25.44 -39.72 -44.35
N ALA A 92 25.07 -40.80 -45.06
CA ALA A 92 24.94 -40.83 -46.51
C ALA A 92 23.72 -40.05 -47.05
N SER A 93 22.80 -39.63 -46.18
CA SER A 93 21.62 -38.87 -46.56
C SER A 93 21.95 -37.40 -46.85
N GLY A 94 21.71 -36.96 -48.08
CA GLY A 94 21.83 -35.54 -48.45
C GLY A 94 20.96 -34.59 -47.61
N LYS A 95 19.89 -35.09 -46.97
CA LYS A 95 19.04 -34.30 -46.06
C LYS A 95 19.76 -33.97 -44.75
N ILE A 96 20.64 -34.84 -44.27
CA ILE A 96 21.39 -34.63 -43.03
C ILE A 96 22.53 -33.64 -43.25
N ALA A 97 23.19 -33.69 -44.41
CA ALA A 97 24.11 -32.63 -44.80
C ALA A 97 23.44 -31.25 -44.83
N SER A 98 22.16 -31.16 -45.20
CA SER A 98 21.39 -29.90 -45.14
C SER A 98 21.02 -29.49 -43.71
N LEU A 99 20.65 -30.44 -42.84
CA LEU A 99 20.35 -30.18 -41.43
C LEU A 99 21.58 -29.69 -40.66
N ILE A 100 22.73 -30.34 -40.87
CA ILE A 100 24.02 -29.96 -40.26
C ILE A 100 24.37 -28.51 -40.64
N LYS A 101 24.24 -28.15 -41.92
CA LYS A 101 24.47 -26.78 -42.40
C LYS A 101 23.55 -25.76 -41.71
N GLY A 102 22.26 -26.07 -41.57
CA GLY A 102 21.26 -25.18 -40.96
C GLY A 102 21.32 -25.10 -39.43
N ALA A 103 21.90 -26.11 -38.77
CA ALA A 103 22.00 -26.18 -37.31
C ALA A 103 23.17 -25.36 -36.74
N GLY A 104 23.92 -24.63 -37.56
CA GLY A 104 25.11 -23.89 -37.13
C GLY A 104 26.38 -24.75 -37.07
N ILE A 105 26.34 -26.01 -37.54
CA ILE A 105 27.49 -26.93 -37.47
C ILE A 105 28.46 -26.67 -38.63
N PHE A 106 29.74 -26.50 -38.32
CA PHE A 106 30.84 -26.45 -39.29
C PHE A 106 31.75 -27.67 -39.17
N ILE A 107 32.43 -28.01 -40.26
CA ILE A 107 33.42 -29.09 -40.31
C ILE A 107 34.70 -28.54 -40.91
N ARG A 108 35.84 -28.86 -40.30
CA ARG A 108 37.15 -28.42 -40.76
C ARG A 108 38.10 -29.61 -40.81
N ASP A 109 38.64 -29.85 -42.00
CA ASP A 109 39.68 -30.84 -42.25
C ASP A 109 41.01 -30.11 -42.47
N TYR A 110 41.97 -30.34 -41.60
CA TYR A 110 43.30 -29.73 -41.64
C TYR A 110 44.24 -30.43 -42.61
N THR A 111 43.94 -31.66 -43.04
CA THR A 111 44.75 -32.42 -43.99
C THR A 111 44.52 -31.97 -45.43
N SER A 112 43.25 -31.71 -45.78
CA SER A 112 42.86 -31.23 -47.11
C SER A 112 42.64 -29.72 -47.19
N ASP A 113 42.75 -29.02 -46.05
CA ASP A 113 42.36 -27.61 -45.85
C ASP A 113 40.88 -27.35 -46.24
N ALA A 114 40.05 -28.39 -46.28
CA ALA A 114 38.63 -28.25 -46.59
C ALA A 114 37.87 -27.63 -45.42
N TYR A 115 36.90 -26.78 -45.76
CA TYR A 115 36.02 -26.12 -44.80
C TYR A 115 34.58 -26.27 -45.25
N VAL A 116 33.71 -26.80 -44.38
CA VAL A 116 32.26 -26.79 -44.55
C VAL A 116 31.69 -25.72 -43.62
N PRO A 117 31.37 -24.52 -44.14
CA PRO A 117 30.84 -23.45 -43.30
C PRO A 117 29.39 -23.74 -42.92
N SER A 118 29.03 -23.36 -41.70
CA SER A 118 27.64 -23.34 -41.24
C SER A 118 26.85 -22.18 -41.86
N THR A 119 25.53 -22.16 -41.68
CA THR A 119 24.69 -21.02 -42.08
C THR A 119 25.10 -19.71 -41.39
N PHE A 120 25.54 -19.78 -40.13
CA PHE A 120 26.02 -18.61 -39.40
C PHE A 120 27.18 -17.89 -40.11
N TRP A 121 28.16 -18.63 -40.62
CA TRP A 121 29.29 -18.03 -41.36
C TRP A 121 28.84 -17.34 -42.66
N LYS A 122 27.84 -17.91 -43.33
CA LYS A 122 27.23 -17.29 -44.52
C LYS A 122 26.44 -16.03 -44.17
N GLU A 123 25.74 -16.02 -43.05
CA GLU A 123 25.00 -14.86 -42.53
C GLU A 123 25.95 -13.72 -42.12
N LEU A 124 27.16 -14.05 -41.65
CA LEU A 124 28.25 -13.08 -41.46
C LEU A 124 28.87 -12.57 -42.79
N GLY A 125 28.52 -13.20 -43.91
CA GLY A 125 28.98 -12.86 -45.26
C GLY A 125 30.26 -13.56 -45.71
N TYR A 126 30.69 -14.64 -45.03
CA TYR A 126 31.90 -15.38 -45.40
C TYR A 126 31.58 -16.67 -46.16
N ALA A 127 32.34 -16.93 -47.23
CA ALA A 127 32.35 -18.19 -47.96
C ALA A 127 33.42 -19.15 -47.41
N ALA A 128 33.37 -20.41 -47.85
CA ALA A 128 34.33 -21.44 -47.41
C ALA A 128 35.80 -21.04 -47.69
N ASP A 129 36.06 -20.39 -48.83
CA ASP A 129 37.40 -19.97 -49.22
C ASP A 129 37.95 -18.81 -48.37
N ASP A 130 37.07 -17.99 -47.79
CA ASP A 130 37.44 -16.90 -46.88
C ASP A 130 37.92 -17.42 -45.51
N LEU A 131 37.52 -18.64 -45.15
CA LEU A 131 37.80 -19.27 -43.86
C LEU A 131 38.97 -20.26 -43.90
N ARG A 132 39.53 -20.53 -45.09
CA ARG A 132 40.71 -21.39 -45.27
C ARG A 132 41.96 -20.81 -44.60
N GLY A 133 42.91 -21.68 -44.27
CA GLY A 133 44.15 -21.28 -43.58
C GLY A 133 43.90 -20.59 -42.23
N ASP A 134 42.79 -20.90 -41.56
CA ASP A 134 42.40 -20.35 -40.25
C ASP A 134 42.23 -18.83 -40.18
N LYS A 135 41.98 -18.18 -41.32
CA LYS A 135 41.73 -16.72 -41.44
C LYS A 135 40.57 -16.21 -40.58
N TRP A 136 39.69 -17.09 -40.13
CA TRP A 136 38.64 -16.73 -39.18
C TRP A 136 39.19 -16.14 -37.86
N LYS A 137 40.45 -16.45 -37.49
CA LYS A 137 41.13 -15.87 -36.33
C LYS A 137 41.36 -14.36 -36.48
N ASP A 138 41.51 -13.87 -37.71
CA ASP A 138 41.78 -12.45 -37.99
C ASP A 138 40.56 -11.56 -37.70
N ILE A 139 39.35 -12.13 -37.85
CA ILE A 139 38.08 -11.44 -37.68
C ILE A 139 37.52 -11.52 -36.25
N VAL A 140 38.24 -12.17 -35.33
CA VAL A 140 37.94 -12.15 -33.89
C VAL A 140 38.20 -10.75 -33.33
N HIS A 141 37.28 -10.27 -32.49
CA HIS A 141 37.42 -8.99 -31.81
C HIS A 141 38.75 -8.91 -31.04
N PRO A 142 39.51 -7.79 -31.11
CA PRO A 142 40.82 -7.67 -30.49
C PRO A 142 40.91 -8.14 -29.03
N ASP A 143 39.95 -7.73 -28.19
CA ASP A 143 39.88 -8.13 -26.77
C ASP A 143 39.70 -9.63 -26.55
N ASP A 144 39.11 -10.34 -27.52
CA ASP A 144 38.78 -11.77 -27.39
C ASP A 144 39.88 -12.66 -27.99
N ARG A 145 40.89 -12.09 -28.68
CA ARG A 145 41.95 -12.86 -29.36
C ARG A 145 42.77 -13.72 -28.41
N GLN A 146 43.15 -13.17 -27.26
CA GLN A 146 43.95 -13.89 -26.27
C GLN A 146 43.22 -15.15 -25.75
N LEU A 147 41.89 -15.06 -25.61
CA LEU A 147 41.03 -16.17 -25.21
C LEU A 147 41.05 -17.28 -26.28
N VAL A 148 40.81 -16.90 -27.54
CA VAL A 148 40.76 -17.84 -28.67
C VAL A 148 42.13 -18.50 -28.92
N GLU A 149 43.21 -17.72 -28.95
CA GLU A 149 44.58 -18.22 -29.12
C GLU A 149 45.05 -19.09 -27.95
N GLY A 150 44.57 -18.80 -26.73
CA GLY A 150 44.81 -19.63 -25.56
C GLY A 150 44.27 -21.04 -25.78
N PHE A 151 43.03 -21.13 -26.26
CA PHE A 151 42.40 -22.42 -26.48
C PHE A 151 42.94 -23.17 -27.70
N ASP A 152 43.17 -22.46 -28.81
CA ASP A 152 43.76 -23.03 -30.03
C ASP A 152 45.11 -23.71 -29.74
N ARG A 153 45.93 -23.13 -28.85
CA ARG A 153 47.18 -23.76 -28.38
C ARG A 153 46.96 -25.05 -27.60
N LEU A 154 45.95 -25.12 -26.74
CA LEU A 154 45.62 -26.32 -25.97
C LEU A 154 45.20 -27.46 -26.89
N LEU A 155 44.39 -27.16 -27.91
CA LEU A 155 44.02 -28.14 -28.95
C LEU A 155 45.23 -28.64 -29.73
N ALA A 156 46.05 -27.70 -30.20
CA ALA A 156 47.22 -28.00 -31.04
C ALA A 156 48.24 -28.91 -30.32
N ARG A 157 48.39 -28.75 -29.00
CA ARG A 157 49.29 -29.55 -28.16
C ARG A 157 48.70 -30.88 -27.69
N GLY A 158 47.42 -31.15 -27.97
CA GLY A 158 46.73 -32.33 -27.46
C GLY A 158 46.42 -32.27 -25.96
N GLU A 159 46.44 -31.08 -25.36
CA GLU A 159 46.10 -30.87 -23.95
C GLU A 159 44.58 -30.76 -23.74
N ALA A 160 43.82 -30.50 -24.81
CA ALA A 160 42.36 -30.53 -24.84
C ALA A 160 41.86 -31.06 -26.21
N ASP A 161 40.70 -31.72 -26.21
CA ASP A 161 40.01 -32.17 -27.44
C ASP A 161 38.70 -31.41 -27.71
N SER A 162 38.26 -30.54 -26.79
CA SER A 162 36.98 -29.83 -26.94
C SER A 162 37.00 -28.41 -26.37
N TRP A 163 36.18 -27.54 -26.96
CA TRP A 163 35.93 -26.18 -26.52
C TRP A 163 34.48 -25.79 -26.45
N ASN A 164 34.24 -24.88 -25.52
CA ASN A 164 33.02 -24.12 -25.43
C ASN A 164 33.37 -22.73 -24.92
N GLY A 165 33.09 -21.71 -25.72
CA GLY A 165 33.31 -20.33 -25.32
C GLY A 165 32.45 -19.37 -26.11
N THR A 166 32.38 -18.14 -25.63
CA THR A 166 31.67 -17.04 -26.30
C THR A 166 32.67 -15.95 -26.63
N PHE A 167 32.69 -15.50 -27.87
CA PHE A 167 33.54 -14.40 -28.33
C PHE A 167 32.86 -13.63 -29.45
N ARG A 168 33.45 -12.51 -29.87
CA ARG A 168 32.88 -11.65 -30.91
C ARG A 168 33.58 -11.88 -32.24
N LEU A 169 32.79 -12.09 -33.29
CA LEU A 169 33.24 -12.18 -34.68
C LEU A 169 32.75 -11.00 -35.49
N LYS A 170 33.63 -10.46 -36.35
CA LYS A 170 33.32 -9.34 -37.24
C LYS A 170 32.66 -9.85 -38.52
N GLY A 171 31.45 -9.38 -38.82
CA GLY A 171 30.82 -9.57 -40.11
C GLY A 171 31.47 -8.73 -41.20
N THR A 172 31.20 -9.09 -42.46
CA THR A 172 31.62 -8.30 -43.64
C THR A 172 30.98 -6.91 -43.68
N ASP A 173 29.85 -6.74 -42.99
CA ASP A 173 29.19 -5.45 -42.71
C ASP A 173 29.92 -4.58 -41.68
N GLY A 174 30.99 -5.10 -41.07
CA GLY A 174 31.80 -4.42 -40.07
C GLY A 174 31.27 -4.53 -38.64
N ALA A 175 30.07 -5.08 -38.44
CA ALA A 175 29.46 -5.25 -37.13
C ALA A 175 30.02 -6.48 -36.42
N TYR A 176 30.17 -6.40 -35.10
CA TYR A 176 30.54 -7.54 -34.27
C TYR A 176 29.29 -8.26 -33.77
N ARG A 177 29.28 -9.59 -33.90
CA ARG A 177 28.24 -10.47 -33.34
C ARG A 177 28.87 -11.38 -32.29
N GLN A 178 28.19 -11.56 -31.16
CA GLN A 178 28.60 -12.51 -30.14
C GLN A 178 28.23 -13.93 -30.60
N VAL A 179 29.23 -14.78 -30.76
CA VAL A 179 29.05 -16.18 -31.13
C VAL A 179 29.31 -17.08 -29.94
N SER A 180 28.40 -18.02 -29.69
CA SER A 180 28.69 -19.19 -28.86
C SER A 180 29.32 -20.24 -29.77
N HIS A 181 30.62 -20.46 -29.58
CA HIS A 181 31.43 -21.40 -30.35
C HIS A 181 31.70 -22.64 -29.51
N LYS A 182 31.33 -23.80 -30.03
CA LYS A 182 31.73 -25.10 -29.49
C LYS A 182 32.51 -25.87 -30.55
N ALA A 183 33.62 -26.48 -30.18
CA ALA A 183 34.44 -27.24 -31.12
C ALA A 183 34.87 -28.57 -30.48
N LEU A 184 35.01 -29.61 -31.30
CA LEU A 184 35.46 -30.94 -30.91
C LEU A 184 36.43 -31.47 -31.98
N VAL A 185 37.60 -31.92 -31.52
CA VAL A 185 38.57 -32.67 -32.33
C VAL A 185 38.05 -34.08 -32.49
N LEU A 186 37.78 -34.50 -33.73
CA LEU A 186 37.33 -35.87 -34.04
C LEU A 186 38.51 -36.79 -34.33
N GLU A 187 39.55 -36.27 -34.99
CA GLU A 187 40.72 -37.04 -35.38
C GLU A 187 42.01 -36.22 -35.16
N ARG A 188 43.11 -36.93 -34.89
CA ARG A 188 44.46 -36.39 -34.78
C ARG A 188 45.40 -37.18 -35.69
N THR A 189 46.45 -36.51 -36.18
CA THR A 189 47.56 -37.14 -36.89
C THR A 189 48.39 -38.02 -35.95
N ALA A 190 49.30 -38.82 -36.52
CA ALA A 190 50.21 -39.66 -35.74
C ALA A 190 51.13 -38.85 -34.81
N GLU A 191 51.39 -37.59 -35.15
CA GLU A 191 52.17 -36.60 -34.39
C GLU A 191 51.34 -35.91 -33.29
N GLY A 192 50.07 -36.28 -33.13
CA GLY A 192 49.17 -35.75 -32.11
C GLY A 192 48.50 -34.41 -32.47
N THR A 193 48.75 -33.88 -33.67
CA THR A 193 48.11 -32.64 -34.13
C THR A 193 46.68 -32.90 -34.60
N PRO A 194 45.71 -32.02 -34.35
CA PRO A 194 44.34 -32.20 -34.86
C PRO A 194 44.26 -32.28 -36.39
N SER A 195 43.52 -33.27 -36.93
CA SER A 195 43.31 -33.46 -38.38
C SER A 195 41.87 -33.19 -38.81
N LEU A 196 40.88 -33.47 -37.97
CA LEU A 196 39.47 -33.25 -38.26
C LEU A 196 38.74 -32.63 -37.08
N PHE A 197 37.97 -31.58 -37.34
CA PHE A 197 37.17 -30.88 -36.36
C PHE A 197 35.72 -30.78 -36.79
N VAL A 198 34.84 -30.86 -35.82
CA VAL A 198 33.45 -30.42 -35.93
C VAL A 198 33.21 -29.35 -34.89
N GLY A 199 32.47 -28.31 -35.25
CA GLY A 199 32.04 -27.32 -34.28
C GLY A 199 30.67 -26.76 -34.58
N TRP A 200 30.18 -25.96 -33.65
CA TRP A 200 28.84 -25.40 -33.65
C TRP A 200 28.93 -23.94 -33.26
N ASP A 201 28.47 -23.09 -34.18
CA ASP A 201 28.40 -21.64 -34.03
C ASP A 201 26.97 -21.15 -34.01
N VAL A 202 26.63 -20.42 -32.95
CA VAL A 202 25.31 -19.79 -32.79
C VAL A 202 25.49 -18.33 -32.46
N ASP A 203 24.81 -17.45 -33.20
CA ASP A 203 24.68 -16.05 -32.81
C ASP A 203 23.86 -15.94 -31.53
N VAL A 204 24.48 -15.44 -30.47
CA VAL A 204 23.86 -15.22 -29.16
C VAL A 204 23.72 -13.74 -28.84
N THR A 205 23.96 -12.83 -29.78
CA THR A 205 23.94 -11.37 -29.57
C THR A 205 22.60 -10.91 -28.99
N ALA A 206 21.49 -11.19 -29.69
CA ALA A 206 20.15 -10.80 -29.25
C ALA A 206 19.71 -11.51 -27.95
N PHE A 207 20.21 -12.73 -27.71
CA PHE A 207 19.92 -13.45 -26.48
C PHE A 207 20.61 -12.79 -25.28
N ARG A 208 21.90 -12.45 -25.41
CA ARG A 208 22.69 -11.80 -24.37
C ARG A 208 22.21 -10.38 -24.05
N GLU A 209 21.81 -9.61 -25.06
CA GLU A 209 21.24 -8.28 -24.86
C GLU A 209 19.93 -8.35 -24.05
N ARG A 210 19.06 -9.33 -24.34
CA ARG A 210 17.81 -9.54 -23.58
C ARG A 210 18.07 -10.00 -22.16
N GLU A 211 19.02 -10.92 -21.97
CA GLU A 211 19.42 -11.42 -20.65
C GLU A 211 19.94 -10.28 -19.76
N ALA A 212 20.84 -9.44 -20.29
CA ALA A 212 21.35 -8.27 -19.59
C ALA A 212 20.25 -7.25 -19.27
N ALA A 213 19.36 -6.96 -20.22
CA ALA A 213 18.23 -6.05 -20.00
C ALA A 213 17.23 -6.58 -18.95
N LEU A 214 17.02 -7.89 -18.90
CA LEU A 214 16.14 -8.54 -17.93
C LEU A 214 16.76 -8.53 -16.52
N SER A 215 18.06 -8.82 -16.39
CA SER A 215 18.78 -8.76 -15.11
C SER A 215 18.74 -7.36 -14.51
N ALA A 216 19.00 -6.32 -15.31
CA ALA A 216 18.92 -4.93 -14.88
C ALA A 216 17.50 -4.55 -14.40
N LYS A 217 16.44 -5.09 -15.04
CA LYS A 217 15.06 -4.90 -14.58
C LYS A 217 14.76 -5.61 -13.27
N TYR A 218 15.30 -6.81 -13.06
CA TYR A 218 15.11 -7.55 -11.81
C TYR A 218 15.77 -6.83 -10.62
N GLU A 219 16.98 -6.31 -10.80
CA GLU A 219 17.69 -5.52 -9.77
C GLU A 219 16.93 -4.22 -9.40
N ASP A 220 16.33 -3.54 -10.39
CA ASP A 220 15.48 -2.36 -10.15
C ASP A 220 14.18 -2.73 -9.40
N LEU A 221 13.52 -3.83 -9.78
CA LEU A 221 12.31 -4.31 -9.11
C LEU A 221 12.59 -4.75 -7.67
N GLU A 222 13.69 -5.45 -7.42
CA GLU A 222 14.09 -5.91 -6.10
C GLU A 222 14.39 -4.72 -5.17
N SER A 223 15.09 -3.70 -5.68
CA SER A 223 15.36 -2.45 -4.94
C SER A 223 14.07 -1.70 -4.59
N LYS A 224 13.09 -1.68 -5.49
CA LYS A 224 11.76 -1.09 -5.23
C LYS A 224 10.96 -1.90 -4.21
N PHE A 225 11.04 -3.23 -4.29
CA PHE A 225 10.35 -4.14 -3.38
C PHE A 225 10.86 -4.02 -1.94
N LEU A 226 12.19 -4.04 -1.73
CA LEU A 226 12.78 -3.87 -0.41
C LEU A 226 12.37 -2.53 0.23
N ARG A 227 12.37 -1.44 -0.55
CA ARG A 227 11.97 -0.11 -0.08
C ARG A 227 10.48 -0.05 0.30
N SER A 228 9.63 -0.80 -0.40
CA SER A 228 8.21 -0.94 -0.06
C SER A 228 7.97 -1.73 1.22
N GLU A 229 8.76 -2.79 1.49
CA GLU A 229 8.63 -3.59 2.70
C GLU A 229 9.12 -2.85 3.96
N GLU A 230 10.20 -2.07 3.84
CA GLU A 230 10.65 -1.17 4.91
C GLU A 230 9.58 -0.12 5.27
N LEU A 231 8.85 0.38 4.26
CA LEU A 231 7.74 1.31 4.47
C LEU A 231 6.51 0.62 5.11
N ARG A 232 6.18 -0.62 4.71
CA ARG A 232 5.10 -1.41 5.35
C ARG A 232 5.37 -1.71 6.82
N ALA A 233 6.62 -2.00 7.18
CA ALA A 233 6.99 -2.22 8.58
C ALA A 233 6.78 -0.96 9.44
N ALA A 234 6.90 0.24 8.86
CA ALA A 234 6.60 1.50 9.53
C ALA A 234 5.07 1.77 9.66
N GLU A 235 4.24 1.27 8.73
CA GLU A 235 2.78 1.42 8.77
C GLU A 235 2.13 0.76 9.98
N ALA A 236 2.59 -0.43 10.39
CA ALA A 236 2.02 -1.18 11.52
C ALA A 236 2.11 -0.42 12.87
N ILE A 237 3.07 0.50 13.00
CA ILE A 237 3.24 1.34 14.19
C ILE A 237 2.29 2.55 14.11
N LEU A 238 2.06 3.09 12.92
CA LEU A 238 1.28 4.31 12.71
C LEU A 238 -0.24 4.08 12.74
N THR A 239 -0.73 2.93 12.32
CA THR A 239 -2.18 2.61 12.31
C THR A 239 -2.81 2.46 13.69
N SER A 240 -2.02 2.45 14.77
CA SER A 240 -2.53 2.44 16.15
C SER A 240 -2.89 3.83 16.69
N GLU A 241 -2.47 4.92 16.02
CA GLU A 241 -2.82 6.27 16.45
C GLU A 241 -4.19 6.68 15.92
N LEU A 242 -5.08 7.02 16.85
CA LEU A 242 -6.44 7.46 16.52
C LEU A 242 -6.62 8.97 16.73
N ASP A 243 -5.63 9.65 17.32
CA ASP A 243 -5.59 11.11 17.41
C ASP A 243 -4.91 11.73 16.17
N PRO A 244 -5.62 12.54 15.36
CA PRO A 244 -5.06 13.14 14.14
C PRO A 244 -3.84 14.04 14.38
N VAL A 245 -3.78 14.74 15.52
CA VAL A 245 -2.65 15.62 15.85
C VAL A 245 -1.42 14.80 16.16
N ARG A 246 -1.56 13.77 17.01
CA ARG A 246 -0.45 12.87 17.35
C ARG A 246 0.02 12.04 16.15
N ALA A 247 -0.91 11.63 15.29
CA ALA A 247 -0.60 10.96 14.04
C ALA A 247 0.24 11.88 13.13
N ALA A 248 -0.19 13.14 12.97
CA ALA A 248 0.53 14.14 12.18
C ALA A 248 1.92 14.45 12.75
N GLU A 249 2.07 14.59 14.06
CA GLU A 249 3.37 14.78 14.70
C GLU A 249 4.33 13.60 14.45
N ARG A 250 3.83 12.36 14.51
CA ARG A 250 4.64 11.18 14.19
C ARG A 250 5.04 11.11 12.72
N VAL A 251 4.13 11.47 11.82
CA VAL A 251 4.44 11.62 10.38
C VAL A 251 5.58 12.63 10.21
N LEU A 252 5.51 13.79 10.87
CA LEU A 252 6.56 14.80 10.79
C LEU A 252 7.91 14.27 11.29
N VAL A 253 7.95 13.63 12.47
CA VAL A 253 9.19 13.07 13.02
C VAL A 253 9.81 12.01 12.10
N GLN A 254 9.00 11.18 11.45
CA GLN A 254 9.51 10.18 10.51
C GLN A 254 9.98 10.77 9.18
N ALA A 255 9.38 11.89 8.75
CA ALA A 255 9.75 12.55 7.52
C ALA A 255 11.22 13.04 7.51
N GLU A 256 11.81 13.30 8.69
CA GLU A 256 13.22 13.69 8.84
C GLU A 256 14.20 12.63 8.29
N ARG A 257 13.77 11.36 8.25
CA ARG A 257 14.55 10.26 7.66
C ARG A 257 14.46 10.19 6.13
N VAL A 258 13.50 10.89 5.55
CA VAL A 258 13.17 10.85 4.11
C VAL A 258 13.73 12.08 3.41
N VAL A 259 13.60 13.25 4.01
CA VAL A 259 14.00 14.53 3.43
C VAL A 259 14.50 15.46 4.52
N SER A 260 15.58 16.19 4.25
CA SER A 260 16.10 17.19 5.19
C SER A 260 15.27 18.47 5.13
N TYR A 261 14.91 19.00 6.30
CA TYR A 261 14.17 20.27 6.41
C TYR A 261 14.55 21.01 7.70
N ASP A 262 14.37 22.33 7.69
CA ASP A 262 14.48 23.18 8.89
C ASP A 262 13.14 23.27 9.64
N ALA A 263 12.02 23.16 8.92
CA ALA A 263 10.69 23.06 9.50
C ALA A 263 9.76 22.25 8.60
N ALA A 264 8.71 21.66 9.17
CA ALA A 264 7.73 20.88 8.42
C ALA A 264 6.34 20.97 9.04
N ALA A 265 5.29 20.90 8.22
CA ALA A 265 3.91 21.00 8.65
C ALA A 265 2.98 20.04 7.89
N VAL A 266 1.98 19.53 8.59
CA VAL A 266 0.86 18.79 8.01
C VAL A 266 -0.37 19.69 7.97
N TRP A 267 -0.97 19.81 6.80
CA TRP A 267 -2.20 20.54 6.54
C TRP A 267 -3.28 19.58 6.09
N THR A 268 -4.51 19.73 6.58
CA THR A 268 -5.70 19.04 6.07
C THR A 268 -6.57 19.98 5.26
N LEU A 269 -7.26 19.43 4.27
CA LEU A 269 -8.22 20.14 3.44
C LEU A 269 -9.63 19.79 3.91
N GLU A 270 -10.33 20.76 4.49
CA GLU A 270 -11.72 20.66 4.96
C GLU A 270 -12.55 21.75 4.28
N ASP A 271 -13.62 21.38 3.57
CA ASP A 271 -14.50 22.30 2.83
C ASP A 271 -13.78 23.28 1.90
N GLY A 272 -12.66 22.84 1.30
CA GLY A 272 -11.84 23.66 0.41
C GLY A 272 -10.86 24.59 1.13
N GLU A 273 -10.83 24.56 2.46
CA GLU A 273 -9.92 25.33 3.32
C GLU A 273 -8.82 24.45 3.93
N LEU A 274 -7.61 25.00 4.05
CA LEU A 274 -6.47 24.28 4.62
C LEU A 274 -6.29 24.63 6.09
N PHE A 275 -6.28 23.61 6.94
CA PHE A 275 -6.06 23.71 8.37
C PHE A 275 -4.75 23.02 8.75
N ARG A 276 -3.89 23.71 9.50
CA ARG A 276 -2.65 23.10 9.98
C ARG A 276 -2.95 22.22 11.19
N ILE A 277 -2.72 20.92 11.07
CA ILE A 277 -2.92 19.96 12.17
C ILE A 277 -1.68 19.86 13.05
N ALA A 278 -0.49 19.86 12.46
CA ALA A 278 0.77 19.79 13.21
C ALA A 278 1.89 20.56 12.49
N GLY A 279 2.92 20.93 13.25
CA GLY A 279 4.13 21.55 12.71
C GLY A 279 5.32 21.45 13.65
N ILE A 280 6.51 21.29 13.10
CA ILE A 280 7.79 21.21 13.80
C ILE A 280 8.80 22.19 13.20
N GLY A 281 9.73 22.72 14.01
CA GLY A 281 10.81 23.61 13.54
C GLY A 281 10.42 25.08 13.30
N PHE A 282 9.22 25.50 13.74
CA PHE A 282 8.76 26.88 13.61
C PHE A 282 9.06 27.70 14.87
N ASP A 283 10.24 28.30 14.96
CA ASP A 283 10.58 29.27 16.02
C ASP A 283 10.00 30.67 15.71
N ILE A 284 8.66 30.84 15.77
CA ILE A 284 8.03 32.17 15.81
C ILE A 284 6.79 32.14 16.72
N VAL A 285 6.97 32.41 18.02
CA VAL A 285 5.88 32.95 18.85
C VAL A 285 5.83 34.46 18.57
N SER A 286 4.87 34.89 17.75
CA SER A 286 4.54 36.32 17.67
C SER A 286 3.70 36.67 18.92
N PRO A 287 4.17 37.56 19.81
CA PRO A 287 3.36 37.96 20.95
C PRO A 287 2.17 38.78 20.45
N GLY A 288 0.94 38.34 20.76
CA GLY A 288 -0.28 39.12 20.52
C GLY A 288 -1.24 38.62 19.43
N ARG A 289 -1.00 37.49 18.78
CA ARG A 289 -2.02 36.79 17.98
C ARG A 289 -2.21 35.37 18.50
N ARG A 290 -3.38 35.06 19.09
CA ARG A 290 -3.96 33.71 18.93
C ARG A 290 -4.32 33.60 17.45
N GLY A 291 -3.34 33.21 16.66
CA GLY A 291 -3.40 33.25 15.22
C GLY A 291 -2.13 32.62 14.71
N ASN A 292 -2.25 31.32 14.40
CA ASN A 292 -1.50 30.58 13.40
C ASN A 292 -0.77 31.52 12.42
N PRO A 293 0.51 31.30 12.04
CA PRO A 293 1.18 32.09 11.00
C PRO A 293 0.48 31.88 9.64
N VAL A 294 -0.69 32.50 9.49
CA VAL A 294 -1.52 32.67 8.31
C VAL A 294 -1.14 34.04 7.79
N ALA A 295 0.00 34.10 7.11
CA ALA A 295 0.38 35.24 6.28
C ALA A 295 1.42 34.80 5.23
N ASP A 296 1.17 33.68 4.57
CA ASP A 296 1.61 33.45 3.19
C ASP A 296 0.96 32.17 2.65
N VAL A 297 -0.31 32.28 2.26
CA VAL A 297 -0.97 31.30 1.38
C VAL A 297 -1.01 31.93 -0.02
N PRO A 298 -0.12 31.58 -0.96
CA PRO A 298 -0.27 32.00 -2.34
C PRO A 298 -1.20 31.05 -3.09
N GLY A 299 -2.25 31.62 -3.70
CA GLY A 299 -2.77 31.17 -5.00
C GLY A 299 -3.94 30.19 -4.98
N ARG A 300 -5.09 30.68 -5.45
CA ARG A 300 -6.30 29.91 -5.80
C ARG A 300 -6.02 28.94 -6.96
N GLU A 301 -5.63 27.71 -6.67
CA GLU A 301 -5.72 26.55 -7.58
C GLU A 301 -5.58 25.28 -6.72
N ARG A 302 -6.70 24.77 -6.19
CA ARG A 302 -6.74 23.69 -5.20
C ARG A 302 -7.41 22.45 -5.78
N ASP A 303 -6.54 21.56 -6.25
CA ASP A 303 -6.69 20.11 -6.52
C ASP A 303 -5.38 19.61 -7.17
N ARG A 304 -4.24 20.12 -6.70
CA ARG A 304 -2.94 19.77 -7.28
C ARG A 304 -2.54 18.37 -6.81
N VAL A 305 -2.63 17.41 -7.73
CA VAL A 305 -2.12 16.03 -7.58
C VAL A 305 -0.58 15.99 -7.65
N LEU A 306 0.05 17.06 -8.13
CA LEU A 306 1.50 17.13 -8.34
C LEU A 306 2.20 17.90 -7.21
N PRO A 307 3.42 17.47 -6.82
CA PRO A 307 4.24 18.18 -5.84
C PRO A 307 4.65 19.56 -6.37
N PHE A 308 4.88 20.49 -5.46
CA PHE A 308 5.22 21.87 -5.78
C PHE A 308 6.45 22.34 -5.01
N VAL A 309 7.46 22.83 -5.73
CA VAL A 309 8.68 23.43 -5.16
C VAL A 309 8.65 24.93 -5.43
N SER A 310 8.86 25.75 -4.39
CA SER A 310 8.80 27.21 -4.52
C SER A 310 9.84 27.94 -3.66
N ALA A 311 10.33 29.06 -4.21
CA ALA A 311 11.17 30.03 -3.50
C ALA A 311 10.36 31.11 -2.75
N ARG A 312 9.03 31.21 -2.98
CA ARG A 312 8.12 32.04 -2.16
C ARG A 312 7.71 31.25 -0.94
N THR A 313 8.27 31.63 0.21
CA THR A 313 8.03 31.00 1.51
C THR A 313 8.13 32.05 2.62
N PRO A 314 7.38 31.90 3.73
CA PRO A 314 7.51 32.79 4.88
C PRO A 314 8.96 32.81 5.41
N LYS A 315 9.46 33.99 5.76
CA LYS A 315 10.75 34.14 6.44
C LYS A 315 10.71 33.40 7.78
N PRO A 316 11.82 32.76 8.22
CA PRO A 316 13.18 32.83 7.68
C PRO A 316 13.49 31.82 6.56
N PHE A 317 12.51 31.04 6.10
CA PHE A 317 12.74 30.01 5.08
C PHE A 317 12.97 30.64 3.71
N LEU A 318 13.74 29.97 2.84
CA LEU A 318 14.08 30.41 1.49
C LEU A 318 13.68 29.39 0.41
N SER A 319 13.28 28.18 0.80
CA SER A 319 12.66 27.20 -0.09
C SER A 319 11.58 26.41 0.63
N ARG A 320 10.59 25.93 -0.14
CA ARG A 320 9.55 25.00 0.34
C ARG A 320 9.31 23.88 -0.68
N LEU A 321 9.00 22.69 -0.17
CA LEU A 321 8.50 21.55 -0.90
C LEU A 321 7.12 21.19 -0.33
N GLU A 322 6.10 21.22 -1.18
CA GLU A 322 4.71 20.92 -0.84
C GLU A 322 4.28 19.66 -1.59
N VAL A 323 3.84 18.66 -0.83
CA VAL A 323 3.51 17.33 -1.35
C VAL A 323 2.08 16.97 -0.95
N PRO A 324 1.21 16.56 -1.89
CA PRO A 324 -0.18 16.23 -1.58
C PRO A 324 -0.26 14.95 -0.75
N LEU A 325 -1.14 14.96 0.25
CA LEU A 325 -1.57 13.76 0.98
C LEU A 325 -2.82 13.23 0.28
N MET A 326 -2.76 12.00 -0.21
CA MET A 326 -3.78 11.42 -1.08
C MET A 326 -4.50 10.22 -0.44
N ILE A 327 -5.77 10.02 -0.78
CA ILE A 327 -6.51 8.76 -0.57
C ILE A 327 -7.32 8.46 -1.82
N ARG A 328 -7.13 7.28 -2.44
CA ARG A 328 -7.94 6.80 -3.58
C ARG A 328 -8.23 7.95 -4.58
N ASP A 329 -7.15 8.63 -4.97
CA ASP A 329 -7.13 9.74 -5.93
C ASP A 329 -7.72 11.09 -5.48
N ARG A 330 -8.02 11.27 -4.18
CA ARG A 330 -8.40 12.57 -3.59
C ARG A 330 -7.32 13.16 -2.70
N VAL A 331 -7.07 14.46 -2.84
CA VAL A 331 -6.22 15.23 -1.93
C VAL A 331 -6.99 15.45 -0.62
N ILE A 332 -6.44 14.99 0.49
CA ILE A 332 -6.97 15.25 1.84
C ILE A 332 -6.19 16.33 2.59
N GLY A 333 -5.08 16.80 2.03
CA GLY A 333 -4.17 17.69 2.71
C GLY A 333 -2.82 17.79 2.01
N TYR A 334 -1.87 18.45 2.68
CA TYR A 334 -0.51 18.63 2.20
C TYR A 334 0.50 18.43 3.32
N LEU A 335 1.58 17.73 3.01
CA LEU A 335 2.79 17.70 3.80
C LEU A 335 3.76 18.73 3.21
N VAL A 336 4.20 19.67 4.03
CA VAL A 336 5.00 20.81 3.56
C VAL A 336 6.31 20.89 4.34
N PHE A 337 7.41 20.87 3.61
CA PHE A 337 8.77 21.00 4.12
C PHE A 337 9.32 22.39 3.79
N TYR A 338 10.07 22.95 4.72
CA TYR A 338 10.68 24.27 4.61
C TYR A 338 12.17 24.18 4.89
N SER A 339 12.97 24.91 4.11
CA SER A 339 14.38 25.10 4.39
C SER A 339 14.78 26.57 4.34
N ARG A 340 15.72 26.95 5.20
CA ARG A 340 16.42 28.25 5.22
C ARG A 340 17.42 28.38 4.08
N ASN A 341 17.75 27.28 3.39
CA ASN A 341 18.58 27.30 2.21
C ASN A 341 17.74 27.55 0.94
N ARG A 342 18.32 28.27 -0.03
CA ARG A 342 17.71 28.40 -1.37
C ARG A 342 17.88 27.10 -2.13
N ASN A 343 16.88 26.71 -2.92
CA ASN A 343 16.92 25.52 -3.79
C ASN A 343 17.32 24.24 -3.03
N ALA A 344 16.82 24.06 -1.81
CA ALA A 344 17.22 22.94 -0.95
C ALA A 344 16.71 21.57 -1.44
N TYR A 345 15.68 21.53 -2.29
CA TYR A 345 14.99 20.31 -2.70
C TYR A 345 15.27 19.98 -4.17
N ALA A 346 15.86 18.81 -4.41
CA ALA A 346 16.09 18.23 -5.73
C ALA A 346 14.96 17.25 -6.13
N ASN A 347 15.02 16.73 -7.37
CA ASN A 347 14.01 15.78 -7.86
C ASN A 347 13.95 14.48 -7.04
N GLU A 348 15.08 14.06 -6.45
CA GLU A 348 15.14 12.89 -5.58
C GLU A 348 14.39 13.10 -4.25
N ASP A 349 14.46 14.33 -3.70
CA ASP A 349 13.71 14.71 -2.49
C ASP A 349 12.21 14.74 -2.78
N VAL A 350 11.82 15.25 -3.96
CA VAL A 350 10.43 15.24 -4.42
C VAL A 350 9.90 13.81 -4.54
N ALA A 351 10.65 12.92 -5.20
CA ALA A 351 10.25 11.52 -5.39
C ALA A 351 10.12 10.78 -4.04
N SER A 352 11.10 10.94 -3.15
CA SER A 352 11.09 10.32 -1.82
C SER A 352 9.94 10.85 -0.95
N SER A 353 9.69 12.16 -1.02
CA SER A 353 8.60 12.81 -0.27
C SER A 353 7.22 12.40 -0.77
N MET A 354 7.03 12.23 -2.09
CA MET A 354 5.76 11.73 -2.65
C MET A 354 5.44 10.32 -2.17
N LEU A 355 6.42 9.41 -2.18
CA LEU A 355 6.25 8.05 -1.69
C LEU A 355 5.88 8.04 -0.20
N PHE A 356 6.53 8.88 0.60
CA PHE A 356 6.21 9.03 2.01
C PHE A 356 4.81 9.63 2.24
N ALA A 357 4.40 10.60 1.43
CA ALA A 357 3.09 11.26 1.54
C ALA A 357 1.91 10.32 1.26
N GLU A 358 2.07 9.31 0.40
CA GLU A 358 1.07 8.27 0.18
C GLU A 358 0.76 7.50 1.48
N HIS A 359 1.81 7.08 2.18
CA HIS A 359 1.70 6.36 3.45
C HIS A 359 1.16 7.26 4.57
N ALA A 360 1.68 8.49 4.67
CA ALA A 360 1.19 9.47 5.64
C ALA A 360 -0.29 9.80 5.43
N GLY A 361 -0.74 9.87 4.17
CA GLY A 361 -2.13 10.10 3.81
C GLY A 361 -3.08 9.04 4.34
N MET A 362 -2.68 7.75 4.28
CA MET A 362 -3.48 6.66 4.84
C MET A 362 -3.60 6.73 6.36
N VAL A 363 -2.51 7.01 7.06
CA VAL A 363 -2.48 7.14 8.53
C VAL A 363 -3.37 8.28 8.99
N LEU A 364 -3.21 9.45 8.38
CA LEU A 364 -4.01 10.63 8.70
C LEU A 364 -5.47 10.41 8.34
N SER A 365 -5.77 9.73 7.23
CA SER A 365 -7.14 9.36 6.89
C SER A 365 -7.82 8.56 7.99
N ASN A 366 -7.12 7.56 8.55
CA ASN A 366 -7.72 6.67 9.53
C ASN A 366 -8.03 7.41 10.82
N ALA A 367 -7.09 8.24 11.30
CA ALA A 367 -7.29 9.09 12.47
C ALA A 367 -8.43 10.11 12.25
N LEU A 368 -8.47 10.78 11.09
CA LEU A 368 -9.52 11.74 10.75
C LEU A 368 -10.90 11.09 10.64
N LYS A 369 -11.00 9.92 10.00
CA LYS A 369 -12.25 9.14 9.93
C LYS A 369 -12.71 8.68 11.30
N PHE A 370 -11.79 8.22 12.14
CA PHE A 370 -12.10 7.84 13.51
C PHE A 370 -12.64 9.06 14.29
N GLN A 371 -11.98 10.21 14.19
CA GLN A 371 -12.44 11.45 14.84
C GLN A 371 -13.81 11.92 14.31
N ALA A 372 -14.06 11.81 13.01
CA ALA A 372 -15.37 12.15 12.42
C ALA A 372 -16.47 11.22 12.95
N SER A 373 -16.20 9.90 12.99
CA SER A 373 -17.11 8.91 13.57
C SER A 373 -17.35 9.15 15.07
N GLU A 374 -16.31 9.51 15.83
CA GLU A 374 -16.42 9.92 17.23
C GLU A 374 -17.34 11.13 17.41
N ARG A 375 -17.23 12.13 16.53
CA ARG A 375 -18.04 13.36 16.53
C ARG A 375 -19.49 13.07 16.15
N GLU A 376 -19.72 12.23 15.16
CA GLU A 376 -21.06 11.85 14.71
C GLU A 376 -21.79 11.00 15.78
N ALA A 377 -21.05 10.17 16.51
CA ALA A 377 -21.54 9.45 17.70
C ALA A 377 -21.59 10.31 18.99
N ALA A 378 -21.27 11.61 18.92
CA ALA A 378 -21.20 12.47 20.10
C ALA A 378 -22.57 13.02 20.53
N THR A 379 -23.58 12.94 19.67
CA THR A 379 -24.94 13.45 19.94
C THR A 379 -25.97 12.35 19.76
N ASP A 380 -26.93 12.30 20.67
CA ASP A 380 -28.11 11.45 20.55
C ASP A 380 -29.02 11.98 19.44
N TRP A 381 -29.31 11.13 18.45
CA TRP A 381 -30.03 11.52 17.24
C TRP A 381 -31.48 11.97 17.52
N LEU A 382 -32.10 11.45 18.59
CA LEU A 382 -33.47 11.75 18.94
C LEU A 382 -33.56 13.10 19.67
N THR A 383 -32.80 13.27 20.75
CA THR A 383 -32.91 14.44 21.65
C THR A 383 -31.99 15.59 21.26
N GLY A 384 -30.99 15.35 20.41
CA GLY A 384 -29.94 16.31 20.09
C GLY A 384 -29.01 16.66 21.27
N LEU A 385 -29.14 15.99 22.41
CA LEU A 385 -28.22 16.11 23.54
C LEU A 385 -26.92 15.35 23.25
N PRO A 386 -25.79 15.75 23.86
CA PRO A 386 -24.58 14.93 23.86
C PRO A 386 -24.85 13.51 24.40
N THR A 387 -24.16 12.52 23.84
CA THR A 387 -24.18 11.15 24.39
C THR A 387 -23.37 11.07 25.68
N ARG A 388 -23.65 10.05 26.50
CA ARG A 388 -22.86 9.74 27.71
C ARG A 388 -21.36 9.80 27.47
N ARG A 389 -20.88 9.26 26.35
CA ARG A 389 -19.44 9.25 26.02
C ARG A 389 -18.88 10.64 25.77
N ALA A 390 -19.57 11.45 24.95
CA ALA A 390 -19.15 12.82 24.64
C ALA A 390 -19.15 13.70 25.89
N PHE A 391 -20.15 13.52 26.75
CA PHE A 391 -20.25 14.18 28.04
C PHE A 391 -19.07 13.86 28.96
N MET A 392 -18.75 12.58 29.19
CA MET A 392 -17.64 12.19 30.06
C MET A 392 -16.29 12.76 29.57
N SER A 393 -16.07 12.78 28.24
CA SER A 393 -14.86 13.38 27.67
C SER A 393 -14.80 14.91 27.87
N ARG A 394 -15.94 15.61 27.73
CA ARG A 394 -16.01 17.07 27.94
C ARG A 394 -15.89 17.43 29.43
N ALA A 395 -16.54 16.69 30.31
CA ALA A 395 -16.45 16.86 31.76
C ALA A 395 -15.01 16.66 32.25
N ALA A 396 -14.32 15.60 31.80
CA ALA A 396 -12.92 15.36 32.18
C ALA A 396 -11.98 16.50 31.78
N ARG A 397 -12.14 17.04 30.55
CA ARG A 397 -11.37 18.22 30.10
C ARG A 397 -11.68 19.45 30.95
N LEU A 398 -12.96 19.69 31.22
CA LEU A 398 -13.37 20.83 32.03
C LEU A 398 -12.81 20.76 33.45
N CYS A 399 -12.89 19.58 34.11
CA CYS A 399 -12.28 19.39 35.42
C CYS A 399 -10.77 19.62 35.42
N ALA A 400 -10.06 19.23 34.35
CA ALA A 400 -8.62 19.47 34.21
C ALA A 400 -8.27 20.96 34.03
N ASP A 401 -9.16 21.74 33.40
CA ASP A 401 -8.98 23.18 33.15
C ASP A 401 -9.44 24.06 34.33
N LEU A 402 -10.24 23.51 35.25
CA LEU A 402 -10.74 24.23 36.42
C LEU A 402 -9.63 24.45 37.46
N PRO A 403 -9.58 25.62 38.13
CA PRO A 403 -8.75 25.80 39.32
C PRO A 403 -9.01 24.70 40.37
N VAL A 404 -7.97 24.29 41.10
CA VAL A 404 -8.02 23.22 42.13
C VAL A 404 -9.20 23.39 43.10
N GLU A 405 -9.49 24.61 43.51
CA GLU A 405 -10.55 24.94 44.48
C GLU A 405 -11.94 25.17 43.85
N SER A 406 -12.12 24.80 42.57
CA SER A 406 -13.40 25.00 41.89
C SER A 406 -14.42 23.99 42.38
N ARG A 407 -15.62 24.48 42.73
CA ARG A 407 -16.77 23.62 43.02
C ARG A 407 -17.41 23.13 41.74
N LEU A 408 -18.09 22.00 41.80
CA LEU A 408 -19.00 21.54 40.77
C LEU A 408 -20.15 20.77 41.40
N ALA A 409 -21.26 20.67 40.67
CA ALA A 409 -22.37 19.81 41.05
C ALA A 409 -22.85 18.96 39.87
N VAL A 410 -23.49 17.84 40.20
CA VAL A 410 -24.09 16.92 39.23
C VAL A 410 -25.56 16.76 39.55
N LEU A 411 -26.39 16.76 38.51
CA LEU A 411 -27.80 16.41 38.57
C LEU A 411 -27.99 15.12 37.78
N MET A 412 -28.61 14.13 38.41
CA MET A 412 -29.12 12.93 37.76
C MET A 412 -30.63 13.05 37.65
N ILE A 413 -31.16 13.11 36.43
CA ILE A 413 -32.57 13.38 36.13
C ILE A 413 -33.16 12.16 35.44
N ASP A 414 -34.35 11.73 35.87
CA ASP A 414 -35.07 10.62 35.24
C ASP A 414 -36.55 10.95 35.09
N ILE A 415 -37.12 10.59 33.93
CA ILE A 415 -38.53 10.82 33.61
C ILE A 415 -39.39 9.82 34.38
N ASP A 416 -40.22 10.33 35.28
CA ASP A 416 -41.06 9.51 36.12
C ASP A 416 -42.05 8.69 35.27
N TRP A 417 -42.05 7.38 35.48
CA TRP A 417 -42.98 6.45 34.82
C TRP A 417 -42.90 6.45 33.29
N PHE A 418 -41.74 6.75 32.70
CA PHE A 418 -41.59 6.82 31.23
C PHE A 418 -42.02 5.55 30.50
N LYS A 419 -41.73 4.37 31.07
CA LYS A 419 -42.25 3.10 30.54
C LYS A 419 -43.78 3.08 30.43
N HIS A 420 -44.50 3.63 31.42
CA HIS A 420 -45.96 3.71 31.37
C HIS A 420 -46.45 4.64 30.27
N VAL A 421 -45.72 5.73 30.00
CA VAL A 421 -46.01 6.61 28.85
C VAL A 421 -45.89 5.83 27.54
N ASN A 422 -44.80 5.07 27.35
CA ASN A 422 -44.61 4.24 26.16
C ASN A 422 -45.69 3.15 26.04
N ASP A 423 -45.98 2.45 27.13
CA ASP A 423 -46.93 1.34 27.13
C ASP A 423 -48.37 1.81 26.87
N GLN A 424 -48.75 3.00 27.35
CA GLN A 424 -50.10 3.54 27.22
C GLN A 424 -50.33 4.34 25.93
N TYR A 425 -49.36 5.14 25.49
CA TYR A 425 -49.52 6.09 24.38
C TYR A 425 -48.67 5.75 23.15
N GLY A 426 -47.83 4.71 23.25
CA GLY A 426 -46.94 4.25 22.18
C GLY A 426 -45.60 5.00 22.15
N HIS A 427 -44.62 4.35 21.51
CA HIS A 427 -43.24 4.86 21.44
C HIS A 427 -43.11 6.23 20.78
N CYS A 428 -43.97 6.58 19.81
CA CYS A 428 -43.92 7.91 19.18
C CYS A 428 -44.18 9.05 20.19
N VAL A 429 -45.10 8.84 21.14
CA VAL A 429 -45.38 9.82 22.20
C VAL A 429 -44.25 9.83 23.23
N GLY A 430 -43.64 8.67 23.51
CA GLY A 430 -42.43 8.59 24.34
C GLY A 430 -41.24 9.35 23.74
N ASP A 431 -41.03 9.23 22.42
CA ASP A 431 -39.99 9.96 21.70
C ASP A 431 -40.24 11.48 21.75
N GLU A 432 -41.48 11.92 21.55
CA GLU A 432 -41.87 13.32 21.71
C GLU A 432 -41.65 13.82 23.14
N ALA A 433 -41.96 13.00 24.15
CA ALA A 433 -41.70 13.30 25.55
C ALA A 433 -40.19 13.46 25.83
N LEU A 434 -39.34 12.58 25.30
CA LEU A 434 -37.88 12.67 25.43
C LEU A 434 -37.34 13.96 24.81
N VAL A 435 -37.81 14.32 23.63
CA VAL A 435 -37.41 15.57 22.94
C VAL A 435 -37.85 16.79 23.75
N ALA A 436 -39.11 16.83 24.20
CA ALA A 436 -39.66 17.95 24.96
C ALA A 436 -38.94 18.14 26.30
N VAL A 437 -38.72 17.06 27.05
CA VAL A 437 -37.98 17.08 28.32
C VAL A 437 -36.53 17.54 28.09
N SER A 438 -35.86 17.03 27.06
CA SER A 438 -34.49 17.41 26.74
C SER A 438 -34.36 18.90 26.38
N SER A 439 -35.32 19.46 25.63
CA SER A 439 -35.38 20.90 25.33
C SER A 439 -35.61 21.73 26.59
N ALA A 440 -36.56 21.31 27.43
CA ALA A 440 -36.86 21.99 28.69
C ALA A 440 -35.67 22.03 29.64
N CYS A 441 -34.92 20.92 29.75
CA CYS A 441 -33.68 20.89 30.51
C CYS A 441 -32.68 21.90 29.95
N ARG A 442 -32.43 21.89 28.63
CA ARG A 442 -31.47 22.80 28.00
C ARG A 442 -31.83 24.28 28.19
N GLU A 443 -33.10 24.63 28.06
CA GLU A 443 -33.60 26.00 28.26
C GLU A 443 -33.52 26.46 29.73
N ALA A 444 -33.62 25.52 30.67
CA ALA A 444 -33.48 25.81 32.09
C ALA A 444 -32.02 25.94 32.53
N LEU A 445 -31.04 25.55 31.73
CA LEU A 445 -29.62 25.57 32.09
C LEU A 445 -28.87 26.76 31.48
N ARG A 446 -27.70 27.06 32.03
CA ARG A 446 -26.81 28.10 31.52
C ARG A 446 -25.98 27.58 30.36
N SER A 447 -25.37 28.47 29.59
CA SER A 447 -24.50 28.12 28.46
C SER A 447 -23.25 27.32 28.85
N GLU A 448 -22.76 27.52 30.07
CA GLU A 448 -21.60 26.85 30.64
C GLU A 448 -21.90 25.47 31.22
N ASP A 449 -23.17 25.16 31.46
CA ASP A 449 -23.59 23.87 32.00
C ASP A 449 -23.45 22.77 30.93
N LEU A 450 -23.01 21.59 31.34
CA LEU A 450 -22.95 20.43 30.44
C LEU A 450 -24.16 19.56 30.68
N ILE A 451 -24.84 19.14 29.61
CA ILE A 451 -25.99 18.25 29.66
C ILE A 451 -25.77 17.08 28.72
N CYS A 452 -26.29 15.89 29.05
CA CYS A 452 -26.27 14.73 28.18
C CYS A 452 -27.44 13.78 28.41
N ARG A 453 -27.77 12.99 27.39
CA ARG A 453 -28.61 11.80 27.54
C ARG A 453 -27.71 10.66 28.03
N TYR A 454 -27.90 10.25 29.29
CA TYR A 454 -27.04 9.29 29.97
C TYR A 454 -27.50 7.84 29.78
N GLY A 455 -28.83 7.66 29.72
CA GLY A 455 -29.50 6.38 29.52
C GLY A 455 -30.74 6.51 28.62
N GLY A 456 -31.68 5.56 28.72
CA GLY A 456 -32.90 5.57 27.91
C GLY A 456 -33.77 6.80 28.18
N GLU A 457 -34.07 7.05 29.45
CA GLU A 457 -34.89 8.16 29.95
C GLU A 457 -34.13 9.05 30.96
N GLU A 458 -32.83 8.82 31.10
CA GLU A 458 -31.95 9.47 32.08
C GLU A 458 -31.14 10.58 31.43
N ILE A 459 -31.08 11.73 32.10
CA ILE A 459 -30.33 12.91 31.70
C ILE A 459 -29.37 13.28 32.84
N VAL A 460 -28.10 13.52 32.51
CA VAL A 460 -27.11 14.02 33.46
C VAL A 460 -26.72 15.45 33.12
N VAL A 461 -26.60 16.27 34.15
CA VAL A 461 -26.12 17.66 34.05
C VAL A 461 -24.91 17.84 34.96
N MET A 462 -23.88 18.52 34.48
CA MET A 462 -22.77 19.05 35.28
C MET A 462 -22.88 20.57 35.34
N LEU A 463 -22.79 21.12 36.55
CA LEU A 463 -22.83 22.55 36.83
C LEU A 463 -21.47 23.02 37.36
N PRO A 464 -20.59 23.58 36.51
CA PRO A 464 -19.30 24.11 36.93
C PRO A 464 -19.49 25.32 37.85
N GLY A 465 -18.77 25.35 38.98
CA GLY A 465 -18.83 26.45 39.94
C GLY A 465 -20.06 26.46 40.85
N ALA A 466 -20.95 25.46 40.78
CA ALA A 466 -22.14 25.39 41.62
C ALA A 466 -21.83 24.75 42.98
N ASP A 467 -22.35 25.35 44.05
CA ASP A 467 -22.50 24.74 45.37
C ASP A 467 -23.86 23.99 45.48
N GLU A 468 -24.06 23.23 46.56
CA GLU A 468 -25.29 22.47 46.82
C GLU A 468 -26.57 23.30 46.64
N ARG A 469 -26.57 24.52 47.18
CA ARG A 469 -27.73 25.42 47.10
C ARG A 469 -28.01 25.85 45.66
N THR A 470 -26.98 26.21 44.91
CA THR A 470 -27.11 26.61 43.50
C THR A 470 -27.53 25.42 42.64
N ALA A 471 -27.00 24.23 42.93
CA ALA A 471 -27.33 23.00 42.25
C ALA A 471 -28.80 22.60 42.47
N LEU A 472 -29.28 22.62 43.72
CA LEU A 472 -30.69 22.37 44.05
C LEU A 472 -31.62 23.39 43.38
N ALA A 473 -31.24 24.67 43.35
CA ALA A 473 -32.03 25.69 42.68
C ALA A 473 -32.10 25.47 41.14
N ALA A 474 -31.03 24.94 40.53
CA ALA A 474 -31.03 24.55 39.13
C ALA A 474 -31.88 23.29 38.89
N ALA A 475 -31.76 22.27 39.75
CA ALA A 475 -32.57 21.06 39.69
C ALA A 475 -34.06 21.38 39.78
N GLU A 476 -34.45 22.25 40.72
CA GLU A 476 -35.84 22.63 40.91
C GLU A 476 -36.39 23.44 39.72
N ARG A 477 -35.56 24.31 39.13
CA ARG A 477 -35.93 25.03 37.91
C ARG A 477 -36.20 24.09 36.74
N VAL A 478 -35.36 23.06 36.56
CA VAL A 478 -35.58 22.01 35.56
C VAL A 478 -36.87 21.25 35.83
N ARG A 479 -37.07 20.80 37.08
CA ARG A 479 -38.26 20.05 37.49
C ARG A 479 -39.56 20.82 37.23
N VAL A 480 -39.63 22.08 37.67
CA VAL A 480 -40.80 22.94 37.48
C VAL A 480 -41.08 23.18 36.00
N ARG A 481 -40.04 23.43 35.18
CA ARG A 481 -40.19 23.63 33.74
C ARG A 481 -40.79 22.39 33.05
N ILE A 482 -40.40 21.20 33.48
CA ILE A 482 -40.90 19.94 32.91
C ILE A 482 -42.36 19.69 33.27
N VAL A 483 -42.78 20.00 34.50
CA VAL A 483 -44.19 19.89 34.94
C VAL A 483 -45.12 20.78 34.10
N GLU A 484 -44.61 21.91 33.61
CA GLU A 484 -45.35 22.84 32.75
C GLU A 484 -45.46 22.39 31.30
N LEU A 485 -44.69 21.37 30.86
CA LEU A 485 -44.71 20.90 29.47
C LEU A 485 -46.07 20.35 29.06
N ARG A 486 -46.43 20.63 27.81
CA ARG A 486 -47.60 20.08 27.13
C ARG A 486 -47.13 19.52 25.80
N LEU A 487 -47.33 18.23 25.58
CA LEU A 487 -46.98 17.60 24.31
C LEU A 487 -48.06 17.94 23.27
N PRO A 488 -47.70 18.44 22.07
CA PRO A 488 -48.65 18.64 20.98
C PRO A 488 -49.57 17.44 20.71
N SER A 489 -49.05 16.22 20.71
CA SER A 489 -49.86 15.02 20.44
C SER A 489 -50.74 14.59 21.61
N GLN A 490 -50.34 14.92 22.85
CA GLN A 490 -51.04 14.57 24.09
C GLN A 490 -51.04 15.76 25.08
N PRO A 491 -51.87 16.79 24.86
CA PRO A 491 -51.85 18.02 25.68
C PRO A 491 -52.24 17.80 27.15
N ASP A 492 -52.99 16.74 27.44
CA ASP A 492 -53.43 16.41 28.81
C ASP A 492 -52.42 15.56 29.58
N LEU A 493 -51.44 14.96 28.90
CA LEU A 493 -50.37 14.22 29.56
C LEU A 493 -49.52 15.19 30.39
N ARG A 494 -49.22 14.80 31.63
CA ARG A 494 -48.32 15.54 32.53
C ARG A 494 -47.09 14.70 32.76
N LEU A 495 -45.94 15.25 32.37
CA LEU A 495 -44.64 14.64 32.62
C LEU A 495 -44.08 15.21 33.92
N THR A 496 -43.46 14.35 34.71
CA THR A 496 -42.69 14.76 35.90
C THR A 496 -41.32 14.11 35.85
N VAL A 497 -40.37 14.68 36.59
CA VAL A 497 -39.03 14.09 36.75
C VAL A 497 -38.67 14.01 38.22
N SER A 498 -37.91 12.98 38.54
CA SER A 498 -37.16 12.90 39.78
C SER A 498 -35.72 13.35 39.51
N VAL A 499 -35.13 14.10 40.45
CA VAL A 499 -33.78 14.64 40.32
C VAL A 499 -32.95 14.32 41.56
N GLY A 500 -31.83 13.64 41.37
CA GLY A 500 -30.79 13.50 42.39
C GLY A 500 -29.70 14.54 42.20
N VAL A 501 -29.21 15.13 43.28
CA VAL A 501 -28.19 16.17 43.28
C VAL A 501 -27.05 15.76 44.20
N ASP A 502 -25.82 15.96 43.75
CA ASP A 502 -24.60 15.89 44.57
C ASP A 502 -23.66 17.02 44.18
N SER A 503 -22.83 17.46 45.12
CA SER A 503 -21.79 18.47 44.87
C SER A 503 -20.42 18.00 45.33
N GLY A 504 -19.38 18.50 44.69
CA GLY A 504 -18.01 18.17 45.01
C GLY A 504 -17.04 19.25 44.53
N MET A 505 -15.76 18.90 44.58
CA MET A 505 -14.66 19.71 44.09
C MET A 505 -14.22 19.23 42.70
N GLY A 506 -13.63 20.12 41.90
CA GLY A 506 -13.08 19.79 40.58
C GLY A 506 -11.97 18.73 40.60
N THR A 507 -11.36 18.52 41.77
CA THR A 507 -10.34 17.49 42.02
C THR A 507 -10.91 16.10 42.33
N ASP A 508 -12.19 16.00 42.67
CA ASP A 508 -12.80 14.72 43.04
C ASP A 508 -12.99 13.83 41.79
N ASP A 509 -13.08 12.51 41.98
CA ASP A 509 -13.45 11.64 40.87
C ASP A 509 -14.90 11.93 40.47
N PHE A 510 -15.05 12.50 39.28
CA PHE A 510 -16.34 12.86 38.71
C PHE A 510 -17.32 11.68 38.65
N ARG A 511 -16.83 10.44 38.53
CA ARG A 511 -17.67 9.23 38.55
C ARG A 511 -18.28 8.97 39.93
N GLU A 512 -17.57 9.30 41.00
CA GLU A 512 -18.10 9.16 42.36
C GLU A 512 -19.20 10.18 42.63
N ILE A 513 -19.04 11.42 42.16
CA ILE A 513 -20.08 12.46 42.25
C ILE A 513 -21.34 12.01 41.49
N ILE A 514 -21.20 11.48 40.27
CA ILE A 514 -22.32 10.89 39.53
C ILE A 514 -22.98 9.76 40.32
N SER A 515 -22.21 8.87 40.93
CA SER A 515 -22.74 7.75 41.71
C SER A 515 -23.56 8.23 42.90
N ARG A 516 -23.12 9.28 43.61
CA ARG A 516 -23.87 9.85 44.74
C ARG A 516 -25.12 10.60 44.29
N ALA A 517 -25.07 11.30 43.16
CA ALA A 517 -26.24 11.92 42.55
C ALA A 517 -27.27 10.85 42.11
N ASP A 518 -26.83 9.69 41.64
CA ASP A 518 -27.71 8.56 41.30
C ASP A 518 -28.37 7.96 42.55
N GLU A 519 -27.64 7.81 43.65
CA GLU A 519 -28.22 7.42 44.94
C GLU A 519 -29.27 8.43 45.43
N ALA A 520 -29.03 9.73 45.23
CA ALA A 520 -30.02 10.77 45.51
C ALA A 520 -31.26 10.67 44.62
N LEU A 521 -31.08 10.35 43.33
CA LEU A 521 -32.20 10.14 42.41
C LEU A 521 -33.05 8.96 42.86
N TYR A 522 -32.43 7.87 43.31
CA TYR A 522 -33.14 6.73 43.87
C TYR A 522 -34.00 7.15 45.07
N MET A 523 -33.46 7.94 46.00
CA MET A 523 -34.21 8.49 47.14
C MET A 523 -35.39 9.37 46.69
N ALA A 524 -35.21 10.17 45.62
CA ALA A 524 -36.28 11.00 45.06
C ALA A 524 -37.43 10.13 44.51
N LYS A 525 -37.10 9.01 43.84
CA LYS A 525 -38.08 8.06 43.30
C LYS A 525 -38.85 7.33 44.41
N GLU A 526 -38.18 6.92 45.49
CA GLU A 526 -38.84 6.27 46.64
C GLU A 526 -39.70 7.24 47.47
N SER A 527 -39.27 8.50 47.56
CA SER A 527 -39.95 9.54 48.35
C SER A 527 -41.15 10.19 47.64
N GLY A 528 -41.71 9.51 46.63
CA GLY A 528 -42.94 9.91 45.95
C GLY A 528 -42.75 10.58 44.58
N ARG A 529 -41.51 10.61 44.04
CA ARG A 529 -41.18 11.18 42.71
C ARG A 529 -41.51 12.68 42.59
N ASN A 530 -41.30 13.25 41.41
CA ASN A 530 -41.53 14.67 41.12
C ASN A 530 -40.89 15.61 42.15
N ARG A 531 -39.62 15.35 42.47
CA ARG A 531 -38.86 16.11 43.49
C ARG A 531 -37.37 16.05 43.24
N CYS A 532 -36.66 16.93 43.95
CA CYS A 532 -35.20 16.96 44.00
C CYS A 532 -34.74 16.47 45.37
N GLU A 533 -33.75 15.57 45.42
CA GLU A 533 -33.09 15.13 46.65
C GLU A 533 -31.58 15.43 46.55
N LEU A 534 -30.97 15.85 47.66
CA LEU A 534 -29.54 16.12 47.80
C LEU A 534 -28.90 15.02 48.65
N ARG A 535 -27.70 14.58 48.29
CA ARG A 535 -26.89 13.66 49.10
C ARG A 535 -25.76 14.36 49.84
#